data_AF-A0A0J8BFA6-F1
#
_entry.id   AF-A0A0J8BFA6-F1
#
_cell.length_a   1.000
_cell.length_b   1.000
_cell.length_c   1.000
_cell.angle_alpha   90.00
_cell.angle_beta   90.00
_cell.angle_gamma   90.00
#
_symmetry.space_group_name_H-M   'P 1'
#
loop_
_entity.id
_entity.type
_entity.pdbx_description
1 polymer ?
#
loop_
_entity_poly.entity_id
_entity_poly.type
_entity_poly.pdbx_seq_one_letter_code
_entity_poly.pdbx_strand_id
1 'polypeptide(L)'
;MMDELRSVVNELNKPPFSKGLTLVSLDQKTAPELLQLIIDVLSEMDSKMKLNVKHEQKDVAVYAITDFVAMLNYKPAVENRNDFQAQLNEDNRRVIHSLLHWLLRPQSMAEFKVFRAV
;
A
#
# COMPACT_ATOMS: atom_id res chain seq x y z
N MET A 1 5.22 -14.93 -6.00
CA MET A 1 5.96 -14.53 -4.78
C MET A 1 7.19 -13.68 -5.08
N MET A 2 8.26 -14.19 -5.68
CA MET A 2 9.49 -13.38 -5.94
C MET A 2 9.32 -12.35 -7.07
N ASP A 3 8.61 -12.69 -8.15
CA ASP A 3 8.34 -11.79 -9.28
C ASP A 3 7.45 -10.60 -8.92
N GLU A 4 6.50 -10.83 -8.01
CA GLU A 4 5.58 -9.81 -7.51
C GLU A 4 6.34 -8.77 -6.67
N LEU A 5 7.18 -9.25 -5.74
CA LEU A 5 8.07 -8.40 -4.95
C LEU A 5 9.08 -7.66 -5.83
N ARG A 6 9.61 -8.30 -6.88
CA ARG A 6 10.50 -7.63 -7.85
C ARG A 6 9.78 -6.51 -8.58
N SER A 7 8.55 -6.76 -9.02
CA SER A 7 7.72 -5.75 -9.68
C SER A 7 7.41 -4.59 -8.74
N VAL A 8 6.99 -4.87 -7.50
CA VAL A 8 6.77 -3.85 -6.45
C VAL A 8 7.99 -2.96 -6.27
N VAL A 9 9.16 -3.56 -6.09
CA VAL A 9 10.41 -2.83 -5.88
C VAL A 9 10.77 -2.00 -7.11
N ASN A 10 10.59 -2.54 -8.31
CA ASN A 10 10.88 -1.83 -9.56
C ASN A 10 9.97 -0.61 -9.74
N GLU A 11 8.68 -0.73 -9.41
CA GLU A 11 7.73 0.39 -9.50
C GLU A 11 7.96 1.45 -8.42
N LEU A 12 8.30 1.05 -7.19
CA LEU A 12 8.67 1.97 -6.11
C LEU A 12 9.97 2.75 -6.40
N ASN A 13 10.86 2.19 -7.21
CA ASN A 13 12.08 2.87 -7.66
C ASN A 13 11.83 3.86 -8.79
N LYS A 14 10.69 3.77 -9.48
CA LYS A 14 10.31 4.72 -10.51
C LYS A 14 9.72 5.99 -9.89
N PRO A 15 9.80 7.14 -10.59
CA PRO A 15 9.03 8.32 -10.20
C PRO A 15 7.52 8.01 -10.27
N PRO A 16 6.70 8.49 -9.34
CA PRO A 16 6.96 9.56 -8.36
C PRO A 16 7.63 9.13 -7.03
N PHE A 17 7.58 7.85 -6.66
CA PHE A 17 7.98 7.40 -5.32
C PHE A 17 9.50 7.43 -5.08
N SER A 18 10.31 7.10 -6.10
CA SER A 18 11.79 7.11 -6.07
C SER A 18 12.40 6.60 -4.76
N LYS A 19 11.84 5.51 -4.19
CA LYS A 19 12.16 5.05 -2.85
C LYS A 19 13.52 4.36 -2.72
N GLY A 20 14.17 3.98 -3.83
CA GLY A 20 15.49 3.33 -3.78
C GLY A 20 15.49 1.94 -3.16
N LEU A 21 14.32 1.28 -3.06
CA LEU A 21 14.18 0.04 -2.30
C LEU A 21 14.77 -1.15 -3.05
N THR A 22 15.18 -2.18 -2.31
CA THR A 22 15.56 -3.49 -2.87
C THR A 22 14.66 -4.57 -2.28
N LEU A 23 14.66 -5.77 -2.87
CA LEU A 23 13.96 -6.93 -2.31
C LEU A 23 14.34 -7.17 -0.84
N VAL A 24 15.64 -7.07 -0.54
CA VAL A 24 16.18 -7.24 0.81
C VAL A 24 15.73 -6.11 1.72
N SER A 25 15.76 -4.85 1.26
CA SER A 25 15.25 -3.72 2.05
C SER A 25 13.77 -3.84 2.37
N LEU A 26 12.97 -4.39 1.45
CA LEU A 26 11.55 -4.61 1.67
C LEU A 26 11.29 -5.77 2.65
N ASP A 27 12.08 -6.84 2.58
CA ASP A 27 12.01 -7.98 3.51
C ASP A 27 12.47 -7.61 4.93
N GLN A 28 13.49 -6.76 5.04
CA GLN A 28 13.99 -6.25 6.32
C GLN A 28 13.08 -5.20 6.97
N LYS A 29 12.10 -4.67 6.25
CA LYS A 29 11.17 -3.68 6.83
C LYS A 29 10.32 -4.31 7.91
N THR A 30 10.24 -3.58 9.01
CA THR A 30 9.30 -3.91 10.07
C THR A 30 7.87 -3.65 9.58
N ALA A 31 6.90 -4.33 10.19
CA ALA A 31 5.51 -4.15 9.79
C ALA A 31 4.97 -2.70 9.83
N PRO A 32 5.28 -1.86 10.84
CA PRO A 32 4.93 -0.44 10.77
C PRO A 32 5.61 0.31 9.62
N GLU A 33 6.82 -0.07 9.23
CA GLU A 33 7.47 0.54 8.05
C GLU A 33 6.83 0.12 6.73
N LEU A 34 6.31 -1.10 6.65
CA LEU A 34 5.56 -1.55 5.48
C LEU A 34 4.22 -0.81 5.37
N LEU A 35 3.52 -0.63 6.49
CA LEU A 35 2.30 0.20 6.53
C LEU A 35 2.61 1.64 6.15
N GLN A 36 3.71 2.21 6.65
CA GLN A 36 4.17 3.53 6.22
C GLN A 36 4.50 3.59 4.74
N LEU A 37 5.09 2.54 4.18
CA LEU A 37 5.35 2.49 2.75
C LEU A 37 4.05 2.55 1.94
N ILE A 38 3.02 1.80 2.36
CA ILE A 38 1.70 1.87 1.73
C ILE A 38 1.14 3.29 1.83
N ILE A 39 1.17 3.90 3.02
CA ILE A 39 0.64 5.25 3.19
C ILE A 39 1.43 6.27 2.38
N ASP A 40 2.75 6.17 2.32
CA ASP A 40 3.59 7.05 1.51
C ASP A 40 3.23 6.93 0.03
N VAL A 41 3.02 5.70 -0.45
CA VAL A 41 2.51 5.44 -1.80
C VAL A 41 1.15 6.09 -2.01
N LEU A 42 0.24 5.94 -1.04
CA LEU A 42 -1.09 6.54 -1.12
C LEU A 42 -1.04 8.09 -1.00
N SER A 43 -0.12 8.64 -0.22
CA SER A 43 0.09 10.07 -0.02
C SER A 43 0.57 10.78 -1.28
N GLU A 44 1.35 10.09 -2.11
CA GLU A 44 1.76 10.60 -3.42
C GLU A 44 0.58 10.68 -4.39
N MET A 45 -0.46 9.87 -4.17
CA MET A 45 -1.68 9.86 -4.98
C MET A 45 -2.70 10.87 -4.47
N ASP A 46 -2.92 10.89 -3.16
CA ASP A 46 -3.80 11.83 -2.48
C ASP A 46 -3.11 12.43 -1.26
N SER A 47 -2.93 13.75 -1.27
CA SER A 47 -2.23 14.45 -0.20
C SER A 47 -2.96 14.41 1.16
N LYS A 48 -4.23 14.00 1.21
CA LYS A 48 -4.97 13.80 2.48
C LYS A 48 -4.53 12.51 3.16
N MET A 49 -3.90 11.59 2.43
CA MET A 49 -3.34 10.36 2.96
C MET A 49 -1.93 10.50 3.54
N LYS A 50 -1.56 11.68 4.04
CA LYS A 50 -0.32 11.89 4.82
C LYS A 50 -0.46 11.44 6.27
N LEU A 51 -0.66 10.13 6.47
CA LEU A 51 -0.73 9.55 7.82
C LEU A 51 0.64 9.01 8.25
N ASN A 52 1.02 9.27 9.49
CA ASN A 52 2.30 8.80 10.03
C ASN A 52 2.05 7.76 11.11
N VAL A 53 2.15 6.47 10.80
CA VAL A 53 1.95 5.32 11.73
C VAL A 53 2.86 5.38 12.97
N LYS A 54 3.95 6.15 12.95
CA LYS A 54 4.76 6.37 14.17
C LYS A 54 4.13 7.34 15.16
N HIS A 55 3.25 8.23 14.69
CA HIS A 55 2.55 9.24 15.51
C HIS A 55 1.05 8.93 15.66
N GLU A 56 0.42 8.45 14.59
CA GLU A 56 -0.97 8.02 14.52
C GLU A 56 -1.11 6.56 14.93
N GLN A 57 -2.29 6.21 15.47
CA GLN A 57 -2.60 4.82 15.79
C GLN A 57 -2.62 3.99 14.50
N LYS A 58 -1.98 2.81 14.52
CA LYS A 58 -2.00 1.85 13.40
C LYS A 58 -3.41 1.63 12.87
N ASP A 59 -4.39 1.57 13.75
CA ASP A 59 -5.80 1.34 13.41
C ASP A 59 -6.35 2.42 12.45
N VAL A 60 -6.02 3.69 12.67
CA VAL A 60 -6.41 4.81 11.81
C VAL A 60 -5.80 4.68 10.43
N ALA A 61 -4.51 4.36 10.37
CA ALA A 61 -3.81 4.09 9.11
C ALA A 61 -4.44 2.92 8.34
N VAL A 62 -4.71 1.81 9.03
CA VAL A 62 -5.33 0.61 8.45
C VAL A 62 -6.74 0.92 7.93
N TYR A 63 -7.52 1.70 8.68
CA TYR A 63 -8.85 2.14 8.26
C TYR A 63 -8.77 2.98 7.00
N ALA A 64 -7.90 3.99 6.97
CA ALA A 64 -7.70 4.85 5.81
C ALA A 64 -7.28 4.06 4.57
N ILE A 65 -6.25 3.19 4.70
CA ILE A 65 -5.80 2.30 3.62
C ILE A 65 -6.98 1.49 3.09
N THR A 66 -7.77 0.89 3.99
CA THR A 66 -8.92 0.05 3.62
C THR A 66 -10.00 0.85 2.90
N ASP A 67 -10.27 2.09 3.32
CA ASP A 67 -11.22 2.99 2.68
C ASP A 67 -10.80 3.39 1.26
N PHE A 68 -9.53 3.76 1.10
CA PHE A 68 -8.97 4.06 -0.21
C PHE A 68 -9.04 2.87 -1.15
N VAL A 69 -8.59 1.69 -0.71
CA VAL A 69 -8.60 0.51 -1.59
C VAL A 69 -10.03 0.09 -1.94
N ALA A 70 -10.99 0.27 -1.03
CA ALA A 70 -12.41 0.07 -1.34
C ALA A 70 -12.92 1.05 -2.40
N MET A 71 -12.51 2.33 -2.35
CA MET A 71 -12.84 3.33 -3.37
C MET A 71 -12.28 2.96 -4.75
N LEU A 72 -11.13 2.28 -4.78
CA LEU A 72 -10.48 1.82 -6.00
C LEU A 72 -11.03 0.50 -6.53
N ASN A 73 -12.16 0.02 -6.01
CA ASN A 73 -12.70 -1.30 -6.35
C ASN A 73 -11.69 -2.45 -6.12
N TYR A 74 -10.72 -2.29 -5.21
CA TYR A 74 -9.88 -3.39 -4.81
C TYR A 74 -10.76 -4.43 -4.13
N LYS A 75 -10.80 -5.62 -4.71
CA LYS A 75 -11.38 -6.79 -4.05
C LYS A 75 -10.25 -7.50 -3.30
N PRO A 76 -10.12 -7.28 -1.98
CA PRO A 76 -9.15 -8.05 -1.21
C PRO A 76 -9.46 -9.55 -1.37
N ALA A 77 -8.44 -10.39 -1.21
CA ALA A 77 -8.60 -11.85 -1.23
C ALA A 77 -9.50 -12.38 -0.09
N VAL A 78 -9.87 -11.50 0.85
CA VAL A 78 -10.80 -11.76 1.95
C VAL A 78 -12.16 -11.17 1.60
N GLU A 79 -13.23 -11.94 1.83
CA GLU A 79 -14.59 -11.52 1.49
C GLU A 79 -15.09 -10.36 2.37
N ASN A 80 -14.51 -10.17 3.55
CA ASN A 80 -14.93 -9.19 4.54
C ASN A 80 -13.90 -8.07 4.74
N ARG A 81 -14.37 -6.82 4.68
CA ARG A 81 -13.58 -5.61 4.97
C ARG A 81 -12.97 -5.64 6.38
N ASN A 82 -13.74 -6.10 7.37
CA ASN A 82 -13.28 -6.21 8.76
C ASN A 82 -12.12 -7.22 8.90
N ASP A 83 -12.16 -8.31 8.14
CA ASP A 83 -11.09 -9.31 8.13
C ASP A 83 -9.81 -8.74 7.50
N PHE A 84 -9.96 -7.96 6.43
CA PHE A 84 -8.83 -7.26 5.81
C PHE A 84 -8.16 -6.27 6.77
N GLN A 85 -8.97 -5.51 7.52
CA GLN A 85 -8.49 -4.59 8.55
C GLN A 85 -7.78 -5.35 9.68
N ALA A 86 -8.37 -6.44 10.15
CA ALA A 86 -7.76 -7.28 11.17
C ALA A 86 -6.40 -7.82 10.71
N GLN A 87 -6.30 -8.35 9.49
CA GLN A 87 -5.05 -8.89 8.97
C GLN A 87 -3.97 -7.81 8.74
N LEU A 88 -4.37 -6.59 8.35
CA LEU A 88 -3.45 -5.45 8.27
C LEU A 88 -2.97 -5.01 9.67
N ASN A 89 -3.86 -5.01 10.66
CA ASN A 89 -3.53 -4.71 12.06
C ASN A 89 -2.63 -5.79 12.69
N GLU A 90 -2.84 -7.06 12.33
CA GLU A 90 -1.99 -8.20 12.70
C GLU A 90 -0.66 -8.22 11.93
N ASP A 91 -0.34 -7.16 11.18
CA ASP A 91 0.94 -7.00 10.52
C ASP A 91 1.23 -8.14 9.51
N ASN A 92 0.17 -8.69 8.89
CA ASN A 92 0.28 -9.83 7.99
C ASN A 92 1.00 -9.44 6.70
N ARG A 93 2.29 -9.80 6.64
CA ARG A 93 3.18 -9.48 5.52
C ARG A 93 2.61 -9.95 4.18
N ARG A 94 1.93 -11.10 4.11
CA ARG A 94 1.33 -11.56 2.85
C ARG A 94 0.30 -10.57 2.32
N VAL A 95 -0.60 -10.08 3.18
CA VAL A 95 -1.63 -9.12 2.80
C VAL A 95 -1.02 -7.80 2.35
N ILE A 96 -0.03 -7.31 3.11
CA ILE A 96 0.71 -6.10 2.81
C ILE A 96 1.43 -6.20 1.45
N HIS A 97 2.15 -7.30 1.21
CA HIS A 97 2.85 -7.50 -0.06
C HIS A 97 1.88 -7.63 -1.24
N SER A 98 0.78 -8.36 -1.08
CA SER A 98 -0.26 -8.47 -2.10
C SER A 98 -0.89 -7.11 -2.40
N LEU A 99 -1.14 -6.30 -1.37
CA LEU A 99 -1.70 -4.96 -1.53
C LEU A 99 -0.72 -4.01 -2.22
N LEU A 100 0.55 -3.98 -1.80
CA LEU A 100 1.60 -3.20 -2.46
C LEU A 100 1.73 -3.60 -3.93
N HIS A 101 1.75 -4.91 -4.20
CA HIS A 101 1.78 -5.41 -5.56
C HIS A 101 0.59 -4.89 -6.36
N TRP A 102 -0.62 -4.99 -5.83
CA TRP A 102 -1.81 -4.49 -6.51
C TRP A 102 -1.77 -2.99 -6.77
N LEU A 103 -1.44 -2.18 -5.75
CA LEU A 103 -1.38 -0.71 -5.83
C LEU A 103 -0.37 -0.23 -6.87
N LEU A 104 0.77 -0.92 -6.97
CA LEU A 104 1.85 -0.55 -7.87
C LEU A 104 1.65 -1.09 -9.29
N ARG A 105 0.55 -1.80 -9.58
CA ARG A 105 0.28 -2.21 -10.95
C ARG A 105 -0.08 -1.00 -11.82
N PRO A 106 0.34 -1.02 -13.10
CA PRO A 106 0.08 0.08 -14.04
C PRO A 106 -1.42 0.33 -14.23
N GLN A 107 -2.29 -0.69 -14.12
CA GLN A 107 -3.74 -0.48 -14.19
C GLN A 107 -4.28 0.36 -13.03
N SER A 108 -3.88 0.05 -11.79
CA SER A 108 -4.30 0.80 -10.60
C SER A 108 -3.76 2.21 -10.68
N MET A 109 -2.49 2.37 -11.09
CA MET A 109 -1.90 3.68 -11.42
C MET A 109 -2.64 4.49 -12.48
N ALA A 110 -3.15 3.83 -13.52
CA ALA A 110 -3.93 4.51 -14.55
C ALA A 110 -5.27 5.00 -13.98
N GLU A 111 -5.97 4.16 -13.20
CA GLU A 111 -7.21 4.56 -12.52
C GLU A 111 -6.97 5.76 -11.59
N PHE A 112 -5.85 5.79 -10.86
CA PHE A 112 -5.47 6.95 -10.02
C PHE A 112 -5.28 8.24 -10.81
N LYS A 113 -4.58 8.17 -11.96
CA LYS A 113 -4.36 9.34 -12.82
C LYS A 113 -5.68 9.90 -13.35
N VAL A 114 -6.65 9.02 -13.61
CA VAL A 114 -8.01 9.43 -14.01
C VAL A 114 -8.73 10.13 -12.84
N PHE A 115 -8.65 9.60 -11.62
CA PHE A 115 -9.25 10.22 -10.43
C PHE A 115 -8.70 11.60 -10.11
N ARG A 116 -7.40 11.84 -10.30
CA ARG A 116 -6.77 13.17 -10.08
C ARG A 116 -7.12 14.20 -11.17
N ALA A 117 -7.61 13.76 -12.32
CA ALA A 117 -7.90 14.63 -13.46
C ALA A 117 -9.35 15.18 -13.48
N VAL A 118 -10.15 14.84 -12.47
CA VAL A 118 -11.52 15.34 -12.21
C VAL A 118 -11.50 16.36 -11.08
#